data_AF-A0A672TYA3-F1
#
_entry.id   AF-A0A672TYA3-F1
#
_cell.length_a   1.000
_cell.length_b   1.000
_cell.length_c   1.000
_cell.angle_alpha   90.00
_cell.angle_beta   90.00
_cell.angle_gamma   90.00
#
_symmetry.space_group_name_H-M   'P 1'
#
loop_
_entity.id
_entity.type
_entity.pdbx_description
1 polymer ?
#
loop_
_entity_poly.entity_id
_entity_poly.type
_entity_poly.pdbx_seq_one_letter_code
_entity_poly.pdbx_strand_id
1 'polypeptide(L)'
;VANLNWIRNFDYLFICLGPDHWQKLYPIANRDHQSPIKSKEVKKGVSLRLLQITWKCSICKEIVNVGHSFHRDFEDKDNQSG
;
A
#
# COMPACT_ATOMS: atom_id res chain seq x y z
N VAL A 1 -15.52 10.24 -4.96
CA VAL A 1 -15.21 9.33 -6.09
C VAL A 1 -13.70 9.36 -6.29
N ALA A 2 -12.98 8.34 -5.83
CA ALA A 2 -11.56 8.18 -6.15
C ALA A 2 -11.44 8.09 -7.68
N ASN A 3 -10.52 8.86 -8.27
CA ASN A 3 -10.47 9.07 -9.71
C ASN A 3 -10.09 7.75 -10.43
N LEU A 4 -11.04 7.15 -11.14
CA LEU A 4 -10.89 5.91 -11.91
C LEU A 4 -9.73 5.97 -12.93
N ASN A 5 -9.29 7.18 -13.34
CA ASN A 5 -8.14 7.35 -14.23
C ASN A 5 -6.80 7.05 -13.56
N TRP A 6 -6.72 7.20 -12.22
CA TRP A 6 -5.50 6.87 -11.49
C TRP A 6 -5.27 5.35 -11.48
N ILE A 7 -6.30 4.58 -11.13
CA ILE A 7 -6.26 3.11 -11.09
C ILE A 7 -5.92 2.55 -12.47
N ARG A 8 -6.60 3.03 -13.53
CA ARG A 8 -6.33 2.58 -14.90
C ARG A 8 -4.91 2.87 -15.37
N ASN A 9 -4.38 4.08 -15.15
CA ASN A 9 -2.98 4.38 -15.52
C ASN A 9 -1.98 3.55 -14.71
N PHE A 10 -2.28 3.31 -13.43
CA PHE A 10 -1.43 2.51 -12.56
C PHE A 10 -1.39 1.05 -13.02
N ASP A 11 -2.52 0.47 -13.44
CA ASP A 11 -2.58 -0.90 -13.96
C ASP A 11 -1.80 -1.08 -15.27
N TYR A 12 -1.92 -0.14 -16.22
CA TYR A 12 -1.12 -0.20 -17.46
C TYR A 12 0.38 -0.10 -17.20
N LEU A 13 0.78 0.78 -16.27
CA LEU A 13 2.18 0.89 -15.87
C LEU A 13 2.64 -0.39 -15.18
N PHE A 14 1.90 -0.91 -14.19
CA PHE A 14 2.31 -2.10 -13.44
C PHE A 14 2.38 -3.37 -14.32
N ILE A 15 1.45 -3.55 -15.25
CA ILE A 15 1.35 -4.75 -16.10
C ILE A 15 2.30 -4.68 -17.31
N CYS A 16 2.47 -3.50 -17.93
CA CYS A 16 3.25 -3.39 -19.17
C CYS A 16 4.64 -2.76 -19.00
N LEU A 17 4.85 -1.97 -17.94
CA LEU A 17 6.07 -1.18 -17.72
C LEU A 17 6.54 -1.35 -16.26
N GLY A 18 7.31 -2.40 -16.00
CA GLY A 18 7.75 -2.78 -14.65
C GLY A 18 8.44 -1.65 -13.84
N PRO A 19 8.72 -1.88 -12.54
CA PRO A 19 9.12 -0.85 -11.56
C PRO A 19 10.19 0.15 -12.00
N ASP A 20 11.16 -0.29 -12.81
CA ASP A 20 12.23 0.56 -13.36
C ASP A 20 11.72 1.76 -14.18
N HIS A 21 10.49 1.68 -14.69
CA HIS A 21 9.84 2.69 -15.52
C HIS A 21 8.95 3.64 -14.73
N TRP A 22 8.63 3.35 -13.46
CA TRP A 22 7.64 4.13 -12.72
C TRP A 22 8.05 5.58 -12.53
N GLN A 23 9.35 5.85 -12.39
CA GLN A 23 9.90 7.19 -12.26
C GLN A 23 9.58 8.14 -13.43
N LYS A 24 9.28 7.59 -14.63
CA LYS A 24 8.94 8.39 -15.82
C LYS A 24 7.60 9.12 -15.65
N LEU A 25 6.66 8.53 -14.92
CA LEU A 25 5.32 9.07 -14.69
C LEU A 25 5.11 9.53 -13.24
N TYR A 26 5.79 8.89 -12.31
CA TYR A 26 5.71 9.16 -10.87
C TYR A 26 7.12 9.47 -10.35
N PRO A 27 7.57 10.73 -10.40
CA PRO A 27 8.92 11.13 -9.97
C PRO A 27 9.26 10.73 -8.52
N ILE A 28 8.25 10.49 -7.68
CA ILE A 28 8.42 9.98 -6.31
C ILE A 28 9.09 8.59 -6.27
N ALA A 29 8.94 7.77 -7.31
CA ALA A 29 9.52 6.42 -7.37
C ALA A 29 11.05 6.40 -7.38
N ASN A 30 11.71 7.55 -7.65
CA ASN A 30 13.16 7.71 -7.60
C ASN A 30 13.60 8.75 -6.55
N ARG A 31 12.88 8.84 -5.43
CA ARG A 31 13.25 9.67 -4.29
C ARG A 31 13.84 8.84 -3.15
N ASP A 32 14.29 9.52 -2.11
CA ASP A 32 14.66 8.86 -0.85
C ASP A 32 13.45 8.23 -0.17
N HIS A 33 13.71 7.29 0.73
CA HIS A 33 12.69 6.58 1.55
C HIS A 33 11.67 5.73 0.77
N GLN A 34 12.04 5.21 -0.41
CA GLN A 34 11.23 4.19 -1.09
C GLN A 34 11.25 2.85 -0.35
N SER A 35 10.18 2.08 -0.50
CA SER A 35 10.07 0.70 -0.01
C SER A 35 9.81 -0.24 -1.19
N PRO A 36 10.20 -1.54 -1.10
CA PRO A 36 10.86 -2.17 0.04
C PRO A 36 12.37 -1.87 0.11
N ILE A 37 12.93 -1.90 1.32
CA ILE A 37 14.39 -1.77 1.54
C ILE A 37 14.98 -3.10 2.00
N LYS A 38 16.23 -3.39 1.58
CA LYS A 38 17.04 -4.43 2.22
C LYS A 38 17.65 -3.85 3.48
N SER A 39 17.23 -4.34 4.66
CA SER A 39 17.81 -3.91 5.93
C SER A 39 19.26 -4.39 6.03
N LYS A 40 20.21 -3.46 6.04
CA LYS A 40 21.63 -3.77 6.27
C LYS A 40 21.94 -3.92 7.76
N GLU A 41 21.26 -3.13 8.61
CA GLU A 41 21.44 -3.11 10.05
C GLU A 41 20.09 -2.87 10.74
N VAL A 42 19.79 -3.61 11.81
CA VAL A 42 18.57 -3.48 12.60
C VAL A 42 18.96 -3.06 14.02
N LYS A 43 18.51 -1.89 14.47
CA LYS A 43 18.71 -1.41 15.84
C LYS A 43 17.47 -1.70 16.68
N LYS A 44 17.65 -2.32 17.86
CA LYS A 44 16.56 -2.57 18.80
C LYS A 44 16.10 -1.23 19.40
N GLY A 45 14.87 -0.83 19.09
CA GLY A 45 14.26 0.36 19.71
C GLY A 45 13.85 0.06 21.14
N VAL A 46 14.58 0.59 22.13
CA VAL A 46 14.30 0.37 23.56
C VAL A 46 12.97 1.03 23.99
N SER A 47 12.51 2.04 23.26
CA SER A 47 11.27 2.77 23.51
C SER A 47 10.06 2.27 22.71
N LEU A 48 10.23 1.27 21.85
CA LEU A 48 9.11 0.73 21.06
C LEU A 48 8.20 -0.09 21.97
N ARG A 49 6.91 0.27 22.01
CA ARG A 49 5.89 -0.50 22.72
C ARG A 49 5.46 -1.71 21.88
N LEU A 50 4.91 -2.71 22.56
CA LEU A 50 4.31 -3.87 21.88
C LEU A 50 3.15 -3.40 21.00
N LEU A 51 3.14 -3.84 19.74
CA LEU A 51 2.00 -3.68 18.86
C LEU A 51 0.99 -4.80 19.15
N GLN A 52 -0.18 -4.44 19.66
CA GLN A 52 -1.30 -5.37 19.86
C GLN A 52 -2.40 -5.06 18.85
N ILE A 53 -2.82 -6.08 18.10
CA ILE A 53 -3.84 -5.95 17.06
C ILE A 53 -4.99 -6.88 17.38
N THR A 54 -6.21 -6.34 17.38
CA THR A 54 -7.45 -7.11 17.59
C THR A 54 -8.32 -6.98 16.35
N TRP A 55 -8.50 -8.09 15.62
CA TRP A 55 -9.31 -8.12 14.41
C TRP A 55 -10.74 -8.58 14.71
N LYS A 56 -11.73 -7.91 14.10
CA LYS A 56 -13.12 -8.36 14.08
C LYS A 56 -13.42 -8.97 12.72
N CYS A 57 -13.81 -10.24 12.66
CA CYS A 57 -14.13 -10.89 11.39
C CYS A 57 -15.40 -10.29 10.74
N SER A 58 -16.33 -9.79 11.56
CA SER A 58 -17.60 -9.22 11.10
C SER A 58 -17.48 -7.96 10.25
N ILE A 59 -16.32 -7.29 10.27
CA ILE A 59 -16.05 -6.12 9.42
C ILE A 59 -15.34 -6.51 8.11
N CYS A 60 -14.99 -7.78 7.90
CA CYS A 60 -14.47 -8.25 6.61
C CYS A 60 -15.61 -8.26 5.58
N LYS A 61 -15.40 -7.63 4.43
CA LYS A 61 -16.41 -7.54 3.37
C LYS A 61 -16.17 -8.60 2.29
N GLU A 62 -15.33 -8.27 1.32
CA GLU A 62 -15.15 -9.06 0.10
C GLU A 62 -13.67 -9.14 -0.30
N ILE A 63 -13.37 -10.09 -1.18
CA ILE A 63 -12.08 -10.21 -1.84
C ILE A 63 -12.23 -9.67 -3.25
N VAL A 64 -11.41 -8.67 -3.60
CA VAL A 64 -11.47 -7.97 -4.88
C VAL A 64 -10.16 -8.20 -5.64
N ASN A 65 -10.25 -8.60 -6.91
CA ASN A 65 -9.12 -8.57 -7.82
C ASN A 65 -9.06 -7.19 -8.49
N VAL A 66 -7.97 -6.45 -8.27
CA VAL A 66 -7.77 -5.11 -8.85
C VAL A 66 -6.82 -5.13 -10.06
N GLY A 67 -6.52 -6.31 -10.61
CA GLY A 67 -5.63 -6.50 -11.75
C GLY A 67 -4.19 -6.78 -11.35
N HIS A 68 -3.61 -5.98 -10.44
CA HIS A 68 -2.22 -6.13 -10.00
C HIS A 68 -2.07 -6.81 -8.62
N SER A 69 -3.17 -7.01 -7.88
CA SER A 69 -3.20 -7.69 -6.58
C SER A 69 -4.62 -8.17 -6.25
N PHE A 70 -4.74 -8.95 -5.17
CA PHE A 70 -6.03 -9.23 -4.52
C PHE A 70 -6.11 -8.43 -3.23
N HIS A 71 -7.16 -7.65 -3.08
CA HIS A 71 -7.47 -6.92 -1.86
C HIS A 71 -8.51 -7.67 -1.05
N ARG A 72 -8.39 -7.58 0.28
CA ARG A 72 -9.45 -7.96 1.21
C ARG A 72 -9.92 -6.70 1.89
N ASP A 73 -11.15 -6.31 1.62
CA ASP A 73 -11.69 -5.05 2.13
C ASP A 73 -12.31 -5.26 3.51
N PHE A 74 -12.06 -4.29 4.39
CA PHE A 74 -12.65 -4.22 5.72
C PHE A 74 -13.49 -2.95 5.85
N GLU A 75 -14.59 -3.01 6.60
CA GLU A 75 -15.38 -1.85 6.94
C GLU A 75 -14.62 -0.95 7.91
N ASP A 76 -14.15 0.18 7.40
CA ASP A 76 -13.57 1.25 8.20
C ASP A 76 -14.58 2.40 8.32
N LYS A 77 -15.46 2.29 9.34
CA LYS A 77 -16.43 3.34 9.69
C LYS A 77 -15.84 4.42 10.59
N ASP A 78 -14.61 4.22 11.07
CA ASP A 78 -13.93 5.09 12.04
C ASP A 78 -12.85 5.93 11.36
N ASN A 79 -13.22 6.60 10.26
CA ASN A 79 -12.37 7.66 9.72
C ASN A 79 -12.50 8.93 10.61
N GLN A 80 -12.15 8.79 11.89
CA GLN A 80 -11.85 9.91 12.79
C GLN A 80 -10.43 10.37 12.50
N SER A 81 -10.21 10.90 11.30
CA SER A 81 -9.05 11.74 11.03
C SER A 81 -9.31 13.11 11.69
N GLY A 82 -9.08 13.18 12.99
CA GLY A 82 -9.01 14.40 13.80
C GLY A 82 -7.58 14.79 14.11
#